data_AF-A0A7C4MMI3-F1
#
_entry.id   AF-A0A7C4MMI3-F1
#
_cell.length_a   1.000
_cell.length_b   1.000
_cell.length_c   1.000
_cell.angle_alpha   90.00
_cell.angle_beta   90.00
_cell.angle_gamma   90.00
#
_symmetry.space_group_name_H-M   'P 1'
#
loop_
_entity.id
_entity.type
_entity.pdbx_description
1 polymer ?
#
loop_
_entity_poly.entity_id
_entity_poly.type
_entity_poly.pdbx_seq_one_letter_code
_entity_poly.pdbx_strand_id
1 'polypeptide(L)' 'EIQLDRKLAEKRVFPAIDIKKSGTRKEELLLDEDTLNRVWILRKLLTSLNPVDSLEFLLEKMSGTKDNKQFLMSMNS' A
#
# COMPACT_ATOMS: atom_id res chain seq x y z
N GLU A 1 0.28 -5.12 12.75
CA GLU A 1 0.98 -3.95 13.32
C GLU A 1 1.19 -2.92 12.22
N ILE A 2 1.00 -1.65 12.57
CA ILE A 2 1.24 -0.51 11.68
C ILE A 2 2.50 0.18 12.19
N GLN A 3 3.49 0.32 11.32
CA GLN A 3 4.74 0.99 11.65
C GLN A 3 4.83 2.31 10.90
N LEU A 4 5.23 3.37 11.61
CA LEU A 4 5.46 4.69 11.03
C LEU A 4 6.97 4.92 10.83
N ASP A 5 7.35 5.54 9.72
CA ASP A 5 8.75 5.89 9.40
C ASP A 5 9.00 7.40 9.58
N ARG A 6 9.99 7.74 10.40
CA ARG A 6 10.44 9.12 10.62
C ARG A 6 10.94 9.78 9.33
N LYS A 7 11.60 9.03 8.43
CA LYS A 7 12.15 9.58 7.18
C LYS A 7 11.05 10.10 6.25
N LEU A 8 9.88 9.46 6.26
CA LEU A 8 8.70 9.92 5.52
C LEU A 8 8.18 11.23 6.10
N ALA A 9 8.06 11.30 7.43
CA ALA A 9 7.60 12.49 8.13
C ALA A 9 8.56 13.70 7.95
N GLU A 10 9.87 13.48 7.99
CA GLU A 10 10.89 14.51 7.73
C GLU A 10 10.78 15.09 6.31
N LYS A 11 10.45 14.25 5.33
CA LYS A 11 10.16 14.66 3.95
C LYS A 11 8.75 15.20 3.74
N ARG A 12 7.93 15.30 4.80
CA ARG A 12 6.53 15.73 4.76
C ARG A 12 5.62 14.87 3.88
N VAL A 13 5.95 13.59 3.73
CA VAL A 13 5.10 12.63 3.02
C VAL A 13 4.16 11.95 4.02
N PHE A 14 2.86 12.13 3.83
CA PHE A 14 1.82 11.60 4.72
C PHE A 14 0.80 10.76 3.94
N PRO A 15 0.30 9.66 4.52
CA PRO A 15 0.55 9.15 5.88
C PRO A 15 1.91 8.44 5.99
N ALA A 16 2.72 8.76 7.00
CA ALA A 16 4.12 8.30 7.15
C ALA A 16 4.25 6.81 7.55
N ILE A 17 3.58 5.92 6.82
CA ILE A 17 3.47 4.48 7.09
C ILE A 17 4.54 3.71 6.30
N ASP A 18 5.28 2.83 6.98
CA ASP A 18 6.17 1.87 6.34
C ASP A 18 5.35 0.64 5.90
N ILE A 19 5.00 0.59 4.61
CA ILE A 19 4.16 -0.47 4.02
C ILE A 19 4.86 -1.83 4.08
N LYS A 20 6.19 -1.87 3.98
CA LYS A 20 6.93 -3.14 3.96
C LYS A 20 6.93 -3.81 5.33
N LYS A 21 7.03 -3.02 6.39
CA LYS A 21 7.03 -3.53 7.77
C LYS A 21 5.64 -3.66 8.38
N SER A 22 4.66 -2.94 7.84
CA SER A 22 3.26 -3.00 8.29
C SER A 22 2.52 -4.21 7.73
N GLY A 23 1.79 -4.93 8.57
CA GLY A 23 1.01 -6.10 8.16
C GLY A 23 0.14 -6.65 9.28
N THR A 24 -0.87 -7.44 8.94
CA THR A 24 -1.81 -8.04 9.89
C THR A 24 -1.68 -9.55 9.85
N ARG A 25 -1.66 -10.20 11.02
CA ARG A 25 -1.62 -11.66 11.10
C ARG A 25 -2.99 -12.22 10.70
N LYS A 26 -3.00 -13.31 9.94
CA LYS A 26 -4.22 -13.97 9.44
C LYS A 26 -5.14 -13.02 8.64
N GLU A 27 -4.55 -12.23 7.74
CA GLU A 27 -5.31 -11.28 6.92
C GLU A 27 -6.28 -11.97 5.95
N GLU A 28 -6.09 -13.25 5.65
CA GLU A 28 -7.00 -14.10 4.88
C GLU A 28 -8.39 -14.30 5.53
N LEU A 29 -8.52 -14.03 6.83
CA LEU A 29 -9.81 -14.08 7.53
C LEU A 29 -10.56 -12.73 7.47
N LEU A 30 -9.90 -11.66 7.02
CA LEU A 30 -10.42 -10.29 7.03
C LEU A 30 -10.74 -9.78 5.63
N LEU A 31 -10.03 -10.30 4.61
CA LEU A 31 -10.15 -9.90 3.22
C LEU A 31 -10.68 -11.07 2.40
N ASP A 32 -11.48 -10.76 1.37
CA ASP A 32 -11.84 -11.74 0.37
C ASP A 32 -10.61 -12.16 -0.47
N GLU A 33 -10.68 -13.35 -1.08
CA GLU A 33 -9.55 -13.95 -1.80
C GLU A 33 -9.05 -13.09 -2.97
N ASP A 34 -9.95 -12.40 -3.70
CA ASP A 34 -9.58 -11.53 -4.82
C ASP A 34 -8.85 -10.28 -4.31
N THR A 35 -9.37 -9.62 -3.28
CA THR A 35 -8.72 -8.48 -2.62
C THR A 35 -7.36 -8.88 -2.04
N LEU A 36 -7.27 -10.04 -1.39
CA LEU A 36 -6.03 -10.54 -0.80
C LEU A 36 -4.94 -10.74 -1.86
N ASN A 37 -5.30 -11.40 -2.98
CA ASN A 37 -4.37 -11.61 -4.09
C ASN A 37 -3.89 -10.29 -4.69
N ARG A 38 -4.78 -9.30 -4.86
CA ARG A 38 -4.43 -7.97 -5.37
C ARG A 38 -3.51 -7.20 -4.42
N VAL A 39 -3.81 -7.22 -3.13
CA VAL A 39 -2.97 -6.58 -2.09
C VAL A 39 -1.59 -7.25 -2.05
N TRP A 40 -1.51 -8.56 -2.24
CA TRP A 40 -0.23 -9.27 -2.29
C TRP A 40 0.63 -8.87 -3.50
N ILE A 41 0.02 -8.77 -4.68
CA ILE A 41 0.71 -8.27 -5.89
C ILE A 41 1.21 -6.83 -5.68
N LEU A 42 0.35 -5.96 -5.13
CA LEU A 42 0.72 -4.59 -4.78
C LEU A 42 1.90 -4.56 -3.82
N ARG A 43 1.87 -5.36 -2.75
CA ARG A 43 2.97 -5.46 -1.79
C ARG A 43 4.27 -5.89 -2.46
N LYS A 44 4.22 -6.88 -3.36
CA LYS A 44 5.40 -7.30 -4.13
C LYS A 44 5.97 -6.17 -4.98
N LEU A 45 5.13 -5.42 -5.69
CA LEU A 45 5.57 -4.26 -6.46
C LEU A 45 6.24 -3.22 -5.56
N LEU A 46 5.65 -2.90 -4.42
CA LEU A 46 6.19 -1.92 -3.49
C LEU A 46 7.48 -2.39 -2.79
N THR A 47 7.73 -3.70 -2.68
CA THR A 47 8.96 -4.21 -2.05
C THR A 47 10.23 -3.89 -2.84
N SER A 48 10.16 -3.62 -4.14
CA SER A 48 11.33 -3.21 -4.94
C SER A 48 11.69 -1.73 -4.79
N LEU A 49 10.72 -0.88 -4.41
CA LEU A 49 10.88 0.57 -4.28
C LEU A 49 11.40 0.96 -2.90
N ASN A 50 11.99 2.15 -2.76
CA ASN A 50 12.31 2.69 -1.43
C ASN A 50 11.00 3.11 -0.70
N PRO A 51 10.96 3.23 0.64
CA PRO A 51 9.73 3.56 1.36
C PRO A 51 9.05 4.88 0.95
N VAL A 52 9.84 5.88 0.54
CA VAL A 52 9.35 7.20 0.10
C VAL A 52 8.65 7.06 -1.24
N ASP A 53 9.35 6.53 -2.24
CA ASP A 53 8.83 6.29 -3.58
C ASP A 53 7.63 5.35 -3.55
N SER A 54 7.65 4.33 -2.68
CA SER A 54 6.53 3.40 -2.50
C SER A 54 5.25 4.12 -2.09
N LEU A 55 5.36 5.05 -1.14
CA LEU A 55 4.22 5.77 -0.61
C LEU A 55 3.74 6.84 -1.60
N GLU A 56 4.66 7.56 -2.23
CA GLU A 56 4.33 8.53 -3.28
C GLU A 56 3.63 7.87 -4.46
N PHE A 57 4.16 6.74 -4.94
CA PHE A 57 3.53 5.93 -5.99
C PHE A 57 2.12 5.48 -5.58
N LEU A 58 1.96 4.97 -4.35
CA LEU A 58 0.65 4.54 -3.87
C LEU A 58 -0.35 5.70 -3.83
N LEU A 59 0.06 6.85 -3.29
CA LEU A 59 -0.78 8.05 -3.19
C LEU A 59 -1.16 8.58 -4.57
N GLU A 60 -0.24 8.59 -5.53
CA GLU A 60 -0.52 8.99 -6.92
C GLU A 60 -1.63 8.12 -7.53
N LYS A 61 -1.50 6.79 -7.41
CA LYS A 61 -2.50 5.86 -7.98
C LYS A 61 -3.83 5.92 -7.26
N MET A 62 -3.82 6.02 -5.93
CA MET A 62 -5.06 6.14 -5.14
C MET A 62 -5.79 7.45 -5.45
N SER A 63 -5.06 8.56 -5.63
CA SER A 63 -5.64 9.87 -5.96
C SER A 63 -6.36 9.90 -7.31
N GLY A 64 -5.98 9.02 -8.24
CA GLY A 64 -6.64 8.85 -9.53
C GLY A 64 -7.95 8.06 -9.48
N THR A 65 -8.34 7.53 -8.32
CA THR A 65 -9.52 6.65 -8.16
C THR A 65 -10.48 7.18 -7.12
N LYS A 66 -11.77 6.85 -7.26
CA LYS A 66 -12.81 7.30 -6.31
C LYS A 66 -12.76 6.52 -4.99
N ASP A 67 -12.42 5.24 -5.05
CA ASP A 67 -12.43 4.34 -3.90
C ASP A 67 -11.38 3.23 -4.03
N ASN A 68 -11.10 2.56 -2.92
CA ASN A 68 -10.10 1.48 -2.86
C ASN A 68 -10.46 0.29 -3.76
N LYS A 69 -11.75 0.05 -4.03
CA LYS A 69 -12.19 -1.05 -4.87
C LYS A 69 -11.82 -0.79 -6.33
N GLN A 70 -12.08 0.42 -6.81
CA GLN A 70 -11.66 0.87 -8.14
C GLN A 70 -10.13 0.87 -8.27
N PHE A 71 -9.40 1.31 -7.25
CA PHE A 71 -7.94 1.24 -7.22
C PHE A 71 -7.44 -0.20 -7.41
N LEU A 72 -7.89 -1.13 -6.59
CA LEU A 72 -7.45 -2.54 -6.66
C LEU A 72 -7.88 -3.22 -7.98
N MET A 73 -8.99 -2.80 -8.58
CA MET A 73 -9.41 -3.27 -9.90
C MET A 73 -8.52 -2.71 -11.03
N SER A 74 -8.12 -1.44 -10.94
CA SER A 74 -7.31 -0.75 -11.97
C SER A 74 -5.88 -1.27 -12.11
N MET A 75 -5.35 -1.93 -11.08
CA MET A 75 -4.01 -2.52 -11.04
C MET A 75 -3.80 -3.70 -12.01
N ASN A 76 -4.85 -4.11 -12.72
CA ASN A 76 -4.85 -5.30 -13.58
C ASN A 76 -5.10 -4.96 -15.06
N SER A 77 -4.64 -3.78 -15.51
CA SER A 77 -4.57 -3.37 -16.92
C SER A 77 -3.14 -3.29 -17.39
#